data_AF-A0A661T5U4-F1
#
_entry.id   AF-A0A661T5U4-F1
#
_cell.length_a   1.000
_cell.length_b   1.000
_cell.length_c   1.000
_cell.angle_alpha   90.00
_cell.angle_beta   90.00
_cell.angle_gamma   90.00
#
_symmetry.space_group_name_H-M   'P 1'
#
loop_
_entity.id
_entity.type
_entity.pdbx_description
1 polymer ?
#
loop_
_entity_poly.entity_id
_entity_poly.type
_entity_poly.pdbx_seq_one_letter_code
_entity_poly.pdbx_strand_id
1 'polypeptide(L)'
;TEALTKTEGFEGLTAGLKIITGFLNNFWDHVYPEIDEGDLDYRVGPLEFLNNNLWLIIKDTPVTDPGVTPGYSWLKWQESREVGSEQDTKNQYGDIDDAKKAARDEKIAEGKLPAEEFDAAVASSSKAFYSDLDNTLSACLAAFKALDETVDEKFGSEAPRLSELKNAIEECAVLVSRTLKKKRELEPDPEPGPDSAPENAAEPGTEPEDAPAHGGDNTGSAAPVSASTAGTSAVRVQLPANISNDSDAVEQAIWEDALQTLNTSGLNQALAKLLNASCSAASIRQQNRYRLLIARLALKARRPDLARPVIEGLHALIEQLNLEQWESPIWIAEILDAYYQCLTADGASDDDKRKADTELLPRICTKDVTKAIRYK
;
A
#
# COMPACT_ATOMS: atom_id res chain seq x y z
N THR A 1 0.47 1.39 -6.21
CA THR A 1 1.90 1.24 -5.88
C THR A 1 2.10 0.29 -4.73
N GLU A 2 1.55 0.57 -3.54
CA GLU A 2 1.71 -0.29 -2.36
C GLU A 2 1.47 -1.79 -2.61
N ALA A 3 0.29 -2.13 -3.16
CA ALA A 3 -0.07 -3.51 -3.44
C ALA A 3 0.91 -4.18 -4.42
N LEU A 4 1.32 -3.46 -5.48
CA LEU A 4 2.31 -3.95 -6.45
C LEU A 4 3.66 -4.18 -5.78
N THR A 5 4.09 -3.30 -4.87
CA THR A 5 5.33 -3.51 -4.12
C THR A 5 5.24 -4.77 -3.24
N LYS A 6 4.09 -5.03 -2.63
CA LYS A 6 3.88 -6.24 -1.82
C LYS A 6 3.87 -7.54 -2.63
N THR A 7 3.32 -7.52 -3.85
CA THR A 7 3.18 -8.75 -4.66
C THR A 7 4.34 -8.98 -5.63
N GLU A 8 4.92 -7.91 -6.18
CA GLU A 8 5.97 -7.95 -7.22
C GLU A 8 7.29 -7.30 -6.76
N GLY A 9 7.43 -6.94 -5.48
CA GLY A 9 8.65 -6.34 -4.93
C GLY A 9 9.04 -5.02 -5.60
N PHE A 10 10.34 -4.87 -5.88
CA PHE A 10 10.89 -3.64 -6.45
C PHE A 10 10.44 -3.38 -7.90
N GLU A 11 10.12 -4.42 -8.68
CA GLU A 11 9.54 -4.23 -10.01
C GLU A 11 8.14 -3.61 -9.92
N GLY A 12 7.34 -4.09 -8.98
CA GLY A 12 6.02 -3.52 -8.66
C GLY A 12 6.10 -2.07 -8.16
N LEU A 13 7.11 -1.75 -7.36
CA LEU A 13 7.40 -0.37 -6.96
C LEU A 13 7.70 0.50 -8.19
N THR A 14 8.60 0.07 -9.06
CA THR A 14 8.96 0.79 -10.29
C THR A 14 7.73 1.05 -11.16
N ALA A 15 6.91 0.03 -11.39
CA ALA A 15 5.67 0.17 -12.17
C ALA A 15 4.70 1.17 -11.53
N GLY A 16 4.51 1.09 -10.21
CA GLY A 16 3.63 2.00 -9.49
C GLY A 16 4.10 3.46 -9.53
N LEU A 17 5.40 3.73 -9.38
CA LEU A 17 5.96 5.08 -9.51
C LEU A 17 5.77 5.65 -10.93
N LYS A 18 5.96 4.82 -11.96
CA LYS A 18 5.71 5.21 -13.36
C LYS A 18 4.23 5.50 -13.63
N ILE A 19 3.31 4.73 -13.03
CA ILE A 19 1.86 4.98 -13.16
C ILE A 19 1.50 6.34 -12.54
N ILE A 20 1.97 6.62 -11.32
CA ILE A 20 1.71 7.91 -10.65
C ILE A 20 2.26 9.05 -11.51
N THR A 21 3.51 8.94 -11.96
CA THR A 21 4.14 9.92 -12.86
C THR A 21 3.33 10.11 -14.14
N GLY A 22 2.82 9.02 -14.73
CA GLY A 22 1.96 9.05 -15.91
C GLY A 22 0.62 9.75 -15.67
N PHE A 23 0.01 9.59 -14.50
CA PHE A 23 -1.19 10.33 -14.13
C PHE A 23 -0.93 11.83 -13.98
N LEU A 24 0.14 12.21 -13.28
CA LEU A 24 0.51 13.60 -13.10
C LEU A 24 0.85 14.27 -14.45
N ASN A 25 1.50 13.57 -15.37
CA ASN A 25 1.86 14.14 -16.67
C ASN A 25 0.70 14.21 -17.65
N ASN A 26 -0.08 13.14 -17.79
CA ASN A 26 -1.06 13.02 -18.86
C ASN A 26 -2.48 13.45 -18.45
N PHE A 27 -2.77 13.48 -17.15
CA PHE A 27 -4.10 13.72 -16.63
C PHE A 27 -4.13 14.79 -15.55
N TRP A 28 -3.12 15.67 -15.48
CA TRP A 28 -3.03 16.73 -14.47
C TRP A 28 -4.35 17.47 -14.25
N ASP A 29 -5.02 17.92 -15.31
CA ASP A 29 -6.23 18.73 -15.18
C ASP A 29 -7.46 17.97 -14.67
N HIS A 30 -7.44 16.63 -14.71
CA HIS A 30 -8.62 15.77 -14.48
C HIS A 30 -8.40 14.59 -13.54
N VAL A 31 -7.17 14.37 -13.07
CA VAL A 31 -6.88 13.31 -12.11
C VAL A 31 -7.51 13.65 -10.76
N TYR A 32 -8.16 12.67 -10.13
CA TYR A 32 -8.73 12.86 -8.80
C TYR A 32 -7.66 12.72 -7.71
N PRO A 33 -7.74 13.49 -6.60
CA PRO A 33 -8.69 14.58 -6.36
C PRO A 33 -8.53 15.76 -7.33
N GLU A 34 -9.66 16.32 -7.80
CA GLU A 34 -9.66 17.50 -8.68
C GLU A 34 -9.08 18.73 -7.94
N ILE A 35 -8.48 19.66 -8.70
CA ILE A 35 -8.06 20.95 -8.15
C ILE A 35 -9.30 21.81 -7.96
N ASP A 36 -9.53 22.29 -6.74
CA ASP A 36 -10.64 23.19 -6.42
C ASP A 36 -10.11 24.62 -6.25
N GLU A 37 -10.59 25.56 -7.08
CA GLU A 37 -10.17 26.98 -7.07
C GLU A 37 -8.63 27.24 -7.07
N GLY A 38 -7.82 26.28 -7.54
CA GLY A 38 -6.36 26.36 -7.54
C GLY A 38 -5.67 25.76 -6.31
N ASP A 39 -6.44 25.26 -5.34
CA ASP A 39 -5.94 24.58 -4.14
C ASP A 39 -5.43 23.17 -4.49
N LEU A 40 -4.16 22.90 -4.16
CA LEU A 40 -3.51 21.62 -4.40
C LEU A 40 -3.50 20.69 -3.18
N ASP A 41 -3.95 21.15 -1.99
CA ASP A 41 -3.80 20.42 -0.72
C ASP A 41 -4.33 18.98 -0.81
N TYR A 42 -5.55 18.80 -1.33
CA TYR A 42 -6.15 17.48 -1.46
C TYR A 42 -5.43 16.57 -2.46
N ARG A 43 -4.80 17.15 -3.48
CA ARG A 43 -4.05 16.39 -4.49
C ARG A 43 -2.63 16.06 -4.01
N VAL A 44 -2.06 16.89 -3.15
CA VAL A 44 -0.79 16.64 -2.47
C VAL A 44 -0.93 15.46 -1.48
N GLY A 45 -2.06 15.38 -0.77
CA GLY A 45 -2.30 14.38 0.28
C GLY A 45 -1.92 12.92 -0.08
N PRO A 46 -2.34 12.37 -1.24
CA PRO A 46 -1.93 11.03 -1.68
C PRO A 46 -0.42 10.84 -1.84
N LEU A 47 0.32 11.87 -2.27
CA LEU A 47 1.78 11.82 -2.42
C LEU A 47 2.48 11.89 -1.06
N GLU A 48 1.97 12.69 -0.13
CA GLU A 48 2.46 12.70 1.26
C GLU A 48 2.20 11.36 1.94
N PHE A 49 1.00 10.79 1.74
CA PHE A 49 0.67 9.46 2.23
C PHE A 49 1.64 8.42 1.67
N LEU A 50 1.92 8.48 0.36
CA LEU A 50 2.89 7.59 -0.29
C LEU A 50 4.26 7.71 0.40
N ASN A 51 4.78 8.93 0.60
CA ASN A 51 6.06 9.15 1.26
C ASN A 51 6.10 8.59 2.68
N ASN A 52 5.07 8.86 3.48
CA ASN A 52 5.06 8.55 4.90
C ASN A 52 4.81 7.06 5.20
N ASN A 53 4.24 6.30 4.25
CA ASN A 53 3.81 4.93 4.49
C ASN A 53 4.56 3.87 3.67
N LEU A 54 5.03 4.17 2.45
CA LEU A 54 5.64 3.13 1.62
C LEU A 54 7.03 2.72 2.07
N TRP A 55 7.77 3.58 2.80
CA TRP A 55 9.14 3.30 3.22
C TRP A 55 9.25 1.95 3.94
N LEU A 56 8.27 1.60 4.78
CA LEU A 56 8.29 0.36 5.57
C LEU A 56 8.18 -0.86 4.65
N ILE A 57 7.26 -0.81 3.69
CA ILE A 57 7.01 -1.91 2.74
C ILE A 57 8.21 -2.10 1.80
N ILE A 58 8.85 -1.00 1.41
CA ILE A 58 10.08 -1.03 0.61
C ILE A 58 11.20 -1.71 1.40
N LYS A 59 11.41 -1.32 2.67
CA LYS A 59 12.44 -1.92 3.52
C LYS A 59 12.12 -3.35 3.95
N ASP A 60 10.85 -3.75 3.89
CA ASP A 60 10.40 -5.12 4.14
C ASP A 60 10.43 -6.01 2.88
N THR A 61 10.69 -5.44 1.70
CA THR A 61 10.84 -6.22 0.47
C THR A 61 12.12 -7.08 0.55
N PRO A 62 12.09 -8.36 0.14
CA PRO A 62 13.25 -9.24 0.21
C PRO A 62 14.48 -8.70 -0.54
N VAL A 63 15.65 -8.78 0.10
CA VAL A 63 16.97 -8.45 -0.48
C VAL A 63 17.90 -9.67 -0.56
N THR A 64 17.39 -10.83 -0.18
CA THR A 64 18.00 -12.15 -0.39
C THR A 64 17.01 -13.01 -1.19
N ASP A 65 17.52 -14.00 -1.91
CA ASP A 65 16.73 -14.78 -2.87
C ASP A 65 15.67 -15.63 -2.16
N PRO A 66 14.36 -15.35 -2.32
CA PRO A 66 13.30 -16.11 -1.65
C PRO A 66 13.10 -17.51 -2.24
N GLY A 67 13.69 -17.82 -3.40
CA GLY A 67 13.65 -19.15 -4.01
C GLY A 67 14.57 -20.16 -3.32
N VAL A 68 15.60 -19.69 -2.60
CA VAL A 68 16.59 -20.53 -1.91
C VAL A 68 16.82 -20.17 -0.44
N THR A 69 16.25 -19.05 0.02
CA THR A 69 16.31 -18.57 1.41
C THR A 69 14.92 -18.14 1.89
N PRO A 70 14.74 -17.86 3.19
CA PRO A 70 13.50 -17.25 3.68
C PRO A 70 13.14 -15.87 3.09
N GLY A 71 14.03 -15.24 2.31
CA GLY A 71 13.78 -13.94 1.68
C GLY A 71 13.90 -12.78 2.66
N TYR A 72 15.00 -12.70 3.42
CA TYR A 72 15.25 -11.61 4.34
C TYR A 72 15.31 -10.25 3.64
N SER A 73 14.67 -9.27 4.27
CA SER A 73 14.55 -7.88 3.83
C SER A 73 15.63 -6.97 4.42
N TRP A 74 15.62 -5.69 4.05
CA TRP A 74 16.53 -4.70 4.63
C TRP A 74 16.30 -4.53 6.14
N LEU A 75 15.05 -4.59 6.61
CA LEU A 75 14.75 -4.54 8.05
C LEU A 75 15.39 -5.71 8.79
N LYS A 76 15.39 -6.90 8.18
CA LYS A 76 16.06 -8.09 8.73
C LYS A 76 17.58 -7.99 8.68
N TRP A 77 18.14 -7.33 7.68
CA TRP A 77 19.55 -6.97 7.70
C TRP A 77 19.90 -6.04 8.88
N GLN A 78 19.11 -4.99 9.12
CA GLN A 78 19.34 -4.08 10.23
C GLN A 78 19.24 -4.81 11.58
N GLU A 79 18.18 -5.61 11.77
CA GLU A 79 18.01 -6.47 12.95
C GLU A 79 19.24 -7.36 13.16
N SER A 80 19.77 -7.96 12.08
CA SER A 80 20.97 -8.81 12.16
C SER A 80 22.22 -8.06 12.59
N ARG A 81 22.38 -6.78 12.21
CA ARG A 81 23.51 -5.95 12.67
C ARG A 81 23.34 -5.48 14.10
N GLU A 82 22.11 -5.31 14.58
CA GLU A 82 21.83 -5.00 15.98
C GLU A 82 22.06 -6.19 16.91
N VAL A 83 21.76 -7.42 16.46
CA VAL A 83 22.11 -8.65 17.20
C VAL A 83 23.62 -8.89 17.18
N GLY A 84 24.26 -8.67 16.02
CA GLY A 84 25.69 -8.87 15.83
C GLY A 84 26.07 -10.34 15.65
N SER A 85 27.35 -10.56 15.41
CA SER A 85 27.94 -11.89 15.24
C SER A 85 28.52 -12.43 16.56
N GLU A 86 28.77 -13.73 16.61
CA GLU A 86 29.53 -14.37 17.68
C GLU A 86 30.95 -13.80 17.77
N GLN A 87 31.54 -13.35 16.65
CA GLN A 87 32.85 -12.70 16.66
C GLN A 87 32.83 -11.38 17.44
N ASP A 88 31.72 -10.64 17.41
CA ASP A 88 31.58 -9.37 18.13
C ASP A 88 31.52 -9.56 19.65
N THR A 89 31.24 -10.79 20.12
CA THR A 89 31.30 -11.15 21.53
C THR A 89 32.73 -11.31 22.05
N LYS A 90 33.73 -11.38 21.17
CA LYS A 90 35.13 -11.53 21.60
C LYS A 90 35.75 -10.17 21.93
N ASN A 91 36.61 -10.16 22.94
CA ASN A 91 37.41 -8.99 23.31
C ASN A 91 38.69 -8.91 22.46
N GLN A 92 39.51 -7.88 22.69
CA GLN A 92 40.78 -7.66 21.97
C GLN A 92 41.82 -8.78 22.14
N TYR A 93 41.64 -9.68 23.12
CA TYR A 93 42.50 -10.83 23.39
C TYR A 93 41.93 -12.14 22.83
N GLY A 94 40.74 -12.11 22.22
CA GLY A 94 40.07 -13.28 21.64
C GLY A 94 39.18 -14.06 22.61
N ASP A 95 39.11 -13.64 23.88
CA ASP A 95 38.24 -14.25 24.88
C ASP A 95 36.80 -13.73 24.74
N ILE A 96 35.83 -14.57 25.06
CA ILE A 96 34.41 -14.19 25.06
C ILE A 96 34.17 -13.19 26.19
N ASP A 97 33.58 -12.05 25.85
CA ASP A 97 33.02 -11.10 26.79
C ASP A 97 31.62 -11.58 27.19
N ASP A 98 31.51 -12.07 28.44
CA ASP A 98 30.27 -12.63 28.98
C ASP A 98 29.09 -11.66 28.90
N ALA A 99 29.32 -10.36 29.05
CA ALA A 99 28.26 -9.35 28.99
C ALA A 99 27.74 -9.18 27.54
N LYS A 100 28.65 -9.11 26.57
CA LYS A 100 28.26 -9.05 25.15
C LYS A 100 27.58 -10.34 24.69
N LYS A 101 28.09 -11.48 25.12
CA LYS A 101 27.48 -12.78 24.81
C LYS A 101 26.08 -12.89 25.42
N ALA A 102 25.91 -12.53 26.69
CA ALA A 102 24.59 -12.54 27.33
C ALA A 102 23.59 -11.63 26.60
N ALA A 103 23.98 -10.42 26.23
CA ALA A 103 23.12 -9.50 25.48
C ALA A 103 22.75 -10.01 24.08
N ARG A 104 23.66 -10.72 23.40
CA ARG A 104 23.38 -11.38 22.11
C ARG A 104 22.40 -12.55 22.31
N ASP A 105 22.67 -13.41 23.29
CA ASP A 105 21.85 -14.59 23.57
C ASP A 105 20.42 -14.20 23.96
N GLU A 106 20.24 -13.10 24.69
CA GLU A 106 18.93 -12.53 25.01
C GLU A 106 18.17 -12.11 23.75
N LYS A 107 18.79 -11.35 22.83
CA LYS A 107 18.16 -10.95 21.56
C LYS A 107 17.77 -12.15 20.68
N ILE A 108 18.60 -13.19 20.68
CA ILE A 108 18.30 -14.43 19.94
C ILE A 108 17.14 -15.18 20.61
N ALA A 109 17.08 -15.20 21.95
CA ALA A 109 15.95 -15.78 22.67
C ALA A 109 14.63 -15.02 22.42
N GLU A 110 14.68 -13.72 22.13
CA GLU A 110 13.55 -12.92 21.65
C GLU A 110 13.15 -13.22 20.18
N GLY A 111 13.92 -14.07 19.48
CA GLY A 111 13.66 -14.45 18.09
C GLY A 111 14.20 -13.48 17.03
N LYS A 112 15.11 -12.57 17.41
CA LYS A 112 15.78 -11.67 16.46
C LYS A 112 16.81 -12.42 15.63
N LEU A 113 16.92 -12.06 14.35
CA LEU A 113 17.82 -12.70 13.41
C LEU A 113 19.29 -12.43 13.77
N PRO A 114 20.14 -13.45 13.96
CA PRO A 114 21.58 -13.24 14.17
C PRO A 114 22.30 -12.90 12.84
N ALA A 115 23.45 -12.23 12.93
CA ALA A 115 24.21 -11.80 11.75
C ALA A 115 24.60 -12.98 10.84
N GLU A 116 24.95 -14.14 11.42
CA GLU A 116 25.34 -15.33 10.68
C GLU A 116 24.22 -15.88 9.80
N GLU A 117 22.97 -15.82 10.25
CA GLU A 117 21.84 -16.33 9.48
C GLU A 117 21.55 -15.43 8.27
N PHE A 118 21.63 -14.12 8.44
CA PHE A 118 21.53 -13.20 7.30
C PHE A 118 22.69 -13.40 6.32
N ASP A 119 23.92 -13.49 6.83
CA ASP A 119 25.12 -13.67 5.99
C ASP A 119 25.11 -15.02 5.25
N ALA A 120 24.55 -16.07 5.86
CA ALA A 120 24.32 -17.36 5.20
C ALA A 120 23.27 -17.25 4.08
N ALA A 121 22.19 -16.49 4.28
CA ALA A 121 21.20 -16.24 3.22
C ALA A 121 21.81 -15.46 2.03
N VAL A 122 22.66 -14.47 2.32
CA VAL A 122 23.44 -13.76 1.30
C VAL A 122 24.38 -14.72 0.56
N ALA A 123 25.06 -15.63 1.26
CA ALA A 123 25.96 -16.61 0.66
C ALA A 123 25.19 -17.53 -0.31
N SER A 124 24.03 -18.03 0.10
CA SER A 124 23.16 -18.90 -0.71
C SER A 124 22.51 -18.21 -1.91
N SER A 125 22.30 -16.89 -1.84
CA SER A 125 21.73 -16.11 -2.95
C SER A 125 22.76 -15.94 -4.08
N SER A 126 22.38 -16.14 -5.34
CA SER A 126 23.32 -16.15 -6.46
C SER A 126 23.84 -14.76 -6.85
N LYS A 127 25.00 -14.68 -7.54
CA LYS A 127 25.49 -13.43 -8.14
C LYS A 127 24.50 -12.85 -9.17
N ALA A 128 23.88 -13.71 -9.98
CA ALA A 128 22.89 -13.32 -10.98
C ALA A 128 21.69 -12.62 -10.33
N PHE A 129 21.14 -13.21 -9.26
CA PHE A 129 20.06 -12.61 -8.47
C PHE A 129 20.41 -11.19 -8.01
N TYR A 130 21.60 -10.99 -7.44
CA TYR A 130 22.02 -9.65 -6.99
C TYR A 130 22.26 -8.68 -8.14
N SER A 131 22.73 -9.16 -9.30
CA SER A 131 22.87 -8.32 -10.49
C SER A 131 21.52 -7.84 -11.01
N ASP A 132 20.52 -8.73 -11.05
CA ASP A 132 19.17 -8.39 -11.48
C ASP A 132 18.49 -7.45 -10.48
N LEU A 133 18.64 -7.73 -9.18
CA LEU A 133 18.11 -6.89 -8.11
C LEU A 133 18.72 -5.47 -8.11
N ASP A 134 20.03 -5.35 -8.36
CA ASP A 134 20.73 -4.06 -8.48
C ASP A 134 20.22 -3.24 -9.69
N ASN A 135 19.98 -3.91 -10.82
CA ASN A 135 19.37 -3.30 -12.01
C ASN A 135 17.94 -2.82 -11.71
N THR A 136 17.13 -3.63 -11.03
CA THR A 136 15.77 -3.27 -10.64
C THR A 136 15.74 -2.10 -9.66
N LEU A 137 16.61 -2.06 -8.66
CA LEU A 137 16.73 -0.93 -7.72
C LEU A 137 17.23 0.34 -8.42
N SER A 138 18.12 0.22 -9.41
CA SER A 138 18.52 1.34 -10.26
C SER A 138 17.35 1.89 -11.07
N ALA A 139 16.49 1.00 -11.60
CA ALA A 139 15.26 1.40 -12.29
C ALA A 139 14.24 2.05 -11.33
N CYS A 140 14.13 1.58 -10.08
CA CYS A 140 13.33 2.23 -9.03
C CYS A 140 13.79 3.66 -8.79
N LEU A 141 15.09 3.88 -8.61
CA LEU A 141 15.66 5.21 -8.37
C LEU A 141 15.45 6.15 -9.57
N ALA A 142 15.57 5.64 -10.80
CA ALA A 142 15.27 6.41 -11.99
C ALA A 142 13.78 6.78 -12.09
N ALA A 143 12.87 5.84 -11.77
CA ALA A 143 11.44 6.11 -11.73
C ALA A 143 11.05 7.08 -10.61
N PHE A 144 11.67 6.96 -9.44
CA PHE A 144 11.51 7.92 -8.34
C PHE A 144 11.95 9.31 -8.76
N LYS A 145 13.13 9.45 -9.39
CA LYS A 145 13.64 10.74 -9.87
C LYS A 145 12.67 11.40 -10.85
N ALA A 146 12.13 10.63 -11.80
CA ALA A 146 11.13 11.16 -12.74
C ALA A 146 9.85 11.62 -12.04
N LEU A 147 9.40 10.89 -11.01
CA LEU A 147 8.27 11.31 -10.17
C LEU A 147 8.59 12.61 -9.42
N ASP A 148 9.74 12.69 -8.76
CA ASP A 148 10.21 13.84 -7.98
C ASP A 148 10.25 15.11 -8.84
N GLU A 149 10.87 15.03 -10.02
CA GLU A 149 10.92 16.12 -11.00
C GLU A 149 9.52 16.53 -11.50
N THR A 150 8.63 15.56 -11.73
CA THR A 150 7.25 15.83 -12.14
C THR A 150 6.45 16.50 -11.03
N VAL A 151 6.67 16.09 -9.77
CA VAL A 151 6.01 16.68 -8.60
C VAL A 151 6.48 18.12 -8.40
N ASP A 152 7.79 18.38 -8.48
CA ASP A 152 8.33 19.73 -8.42
C ASP A 152 7.77 20.62 -9.53
N GLU A 153 7.69 20.12 -10.77
CA GLU A 153 7.15 20.86 -11.90
C GLU A 153 5.66 21.21 -11.73
N LYS A 154 4.85 20.22 -11.32
CA LYS A 154 3.38 20.37 -11.26
C LYS A 154 2.89 21.15 -10.05
N PHE A 155 3.53 20.97 -8.90
CA PHE A 155 3.08 21.55 -7.63
C PHE A 155 3.87 22.82 -7.25
N GLY A 156 5.05 23.06 -7.85
CA GLY A 156 5.83 24.27 -7.59
C GLY A 156 6.13 24.47 -6.10
N SER A 157 5.68 25.58 -5.52
CA SER A 157 5.90 25.87 -4.10
C SER A 157 5.13 24.96 -3.13
N GLU A 158 4.11 24.25 -3.62
CA GLU A 158 3.27 23.34 -2.85
C GLU A 158 3.70 21.87 -2.99
N ALA A 159 4.86 21.63 -3.62
CA ALA A 159 5.39 20.28 -3.80
C ALA A 159 5.67 19.59 -2.45
N PRO A 160 5.13 18.37 -2.21
CA PRO A 160 5.43 17.61 -1.02
C PRO A 160 6.87 17.09 -1.04
N ARG A 161 7.44 16.89 0.15
CA ARG A 161 8.73 16.22 0.28
C ARG A 161 8.57 14.70 0.16
N LEU A 162 9.35 14.10 -0.73
CA LEU A 162 9.38 12.65 -0.96
C LEU A 162 10.64 11.96 -0.42
N SER A 163 11.25 12.52 0.63
CA SER A 163 12.55 12.08 1.16
C SER A 163 12.53 10.70 1.82
N GLU A 164 11.47 10.34 2.53
CA GLU A 164 11.39 9.03 3.20
C GLU A 164 11.31 7.89 2.18
N LEU A 165 10.53 8.10 1.13
CA LEU A 165 10.47 7.19 -0.01
C LEU A 165 11.83 7.04 -0.69
N LYS A 166 12.50 8.16 -0.98
CA LYS A 166 13.85 8.16 -1.57
C LYS A 166 14.84 7.38 -0.73
N ASN A 167 14.94 7.72 0.56
CA ASN A 167 15.89 7.13 1.49
C ASN A 167 15.68 5.62 1.61
N ALA A 168 14.43 5.14 1.64
CA ALA A 168 14.13 3.72 1.70
C ALA A 168 14.65 2.95 0.47
N ILE A 169 14.49 3.51 -0.74
CA ILE A 169 15.00 2.90 -1.97
C ILE A 169 16.53 2.94 -1.98
N GLU A 170 17.14 4.08 -1.64
CA GLU A 170 18.58 4.28 -1.62
C GLU A 170 19.29 3.34 -0.63
N GLU A 171 18.75 3.17 0.58
CA GLU A 171 19.33 2.27 1.58
C GLU A 171 19.31 0.80 1.13
N CYS A 172 18.24 0.38 0.46
CA CYS A 172 18.16 -0.95 -0.16
C CYS A 172 19.19 -1.10 -1.29
N ALA A 173 19.28 -0.10 -2.18
CA ALA A 173 20.25 -0.08 -3.27
C ALA A 173 21.70 -0.10 -2.78
N VAL A 174 22.02 0.63 -1.70
CA VAL A 174 23.37 0.62 -1.10
C VAL A 174 23.71 -0.74 -0.52
N LEU A 175 22.76 -1.43 0.15
CA LEU A 175 22.98 -2.77 0.68
C LEU A 175 23.21 -3.78 -0.45
N VAL A 176 22.37 -3.74 -1.48
CA VAL A 176 22.44 -4.65 -2.63
C VAL A 176 23.72 -4.44 -3.43
N SER A 177 24.05 -3.20 -3.80
CA SER A 177 25.28 -2.88 -4.55
C SER A 177 26.55 -3.27 -3.78
N ARG A 178 26.59 -3.04 -2.46
CA ARG A 178 27.69 -3.50 -1.59
C ARG A 178 27.83 -5.02 -1.62
N THR A 179 26.71 -5.73 -1.57
CA THR A 179 26.68 -7.20 -1.58
C THR A 179 27.12 -7.76 -2.92
N LEU A 180 26.61 -7.19 -4.01
CA LEU A 180 26.99 -7.55 -5.38
C LEU A 180 28.48 -7.32 -5.62
N LYS A 181 29.03 -6.19 -5.16
CA LYS A 181 30.46 -5.90 -5.26
C LYS A 181 31.30 -6.99 -4.58
N LYS A 182 30.97 -7.37 -3.34
CA LYS A 182 31.66 -8.45 -2.62
C LYS A 182 31.54 -9.79 -3.36
N LYS A 183 30.39 -10.11 -3.94
CA LYS A 183 30.21 -11.34 -4.73
C LYS A 183 31.04 -11.34 -6.02
N ARG A 184 31.12 -10.21 -6.73
CA ARG A 184 31.98 -10.07 -7.92
C ARG A 184 33.47 -10.21 -7.59
N GLU A 185 33.90 -9.81 -6.40
CA GLU A 185 35.28 -10.01 -5.92
C GLU A 185 35.57 -11.50 -5.62
N LEU A 186 34.59 -12.26 -5.13
CA LEU A 186 34.72 -13.70 -4.83
C LEU A 186 34.55 -14.59 -6.06
N GLU A 187 33.68 -14.19 -6.98
CA GLU A 187 33.33 -14.89 -8.22
C GLU A 187 33.49 -13.93 -9.41
N PRO A 188 34.74 -13.69 -9.88
CA PRO A 188 35.00 -12.81 -11.01
C PRO A 188 34.16 -13.19 -12.22
N ASP A 189 33.68 -12.20 -12.95
CA ASP A 189 33.05 -12.47 -14.24
C ASP A 189 34.08 -13.13 -15.17
N PRO A 190 33.69 -14.17 -15.94
CA PRO A 190 34.59 -14.75 -16.91
C PRO A 190 35.07 -13.64 -17.84
N GLU A 191 36.40 -13.49 -17.99
CA GLU A 191 36.94 -12.50 -18.92
C GLU A 191 36.29 -12.71 -20.30
N PRO A 192 35.85 -11.64 -20.99
CA PRO A 192 35.46 -11.76 -22.38
C PRO A 192 36.68 -12.32 -23.12
N GLY A 193 36.61 -13.61 -23.46
CA GLY A 193 37.68 -14.29 -24.15
C GLY A 193 38.01 -13.56 -25.45
N PRO A 194 39.27 -13.59 -25.91
CA PRO A 194 39.70 -12.91 -27.13
C PRO A 194 39.23 -13.69 -28.37
N ASP A 195 37.93 -13.93 -28.50
CA ASP A 195 37.27 -14.45 -29.71
C ASP A 195 35.85 -13.88 -29.78
N SER A 196 35.79 -12.59 -30.05
CA SER A 196 34.68 -11.97 -30.76
C SER A 196 35.29 -10.99 -31.75
N ALA A 197 36.15 -11.51 -32.62
CA ALA A 197 36.49 -10.82 -33.85
C ALA A 197 35.21 -10.69 -34.69
N PRO A 198 34.83 -9.49 -35.15
CA PRO A 198 33.69 -9.34 -36.04
C PRO A 198 34.08 -9.91 -37.42
N GLU A 199 33.66 -11.14 -37.69
CA GLU A 199 33.78 -11.73 -39.02
C GLU A 199 32.63 -11.23 -39.91
N ASN A 200 32.77 -10.00 -40.41
CA ASN A 200 32.44 -9.63 -41.78
C ASN A 200 32.81 -8.16 -42.04
N ALA A 201 34.02 -7.95 -42.54
CA ALA A 201 34.37 -6.78 -43.33
C ALA A 201 34.90 -7.30 -44.67
N ALA A 202 34.01 -7.45 -45.64
CA ALA A 202 34.36 -7.49 -47.06
C ALA A 202 34.00 -6.13 -47.68
N GLU A 203 35.04 -5.46 -48.15
CA GLU A 203 35.06 -4.14 -48.78
C GLU A 203 34.56 -4.13 -50.25
N PRO A 204 34.43 -2.95 -50.91
CA PRO A 204 33.42 -2.66 -51.93
C PRO A 204 33.91 -2.74 -53.40
N GLY A 205 32.96 -2.76 -54.35
CA GLY A 205 33.25 -2.57 -55.79
C GLY A 205 32.06 -2.71 -56.76
N THR A 206 31.38 -1.59 -57.01
CA THR A 206 30.72 -1.08 -58.25
C THR A 206 30.31 -2.00 -59.43
N GLU A 207 28.99 -1.97 -59.74
CA GLU A 207 28.22 -1.84 -61.03
C GLU A 207 28.87 -2.10 -62.42
N PRO A 208 28.13 -2.49 -63.51
CA PRO A 208 26.82 -1.90 -63.91
C PRO A 208 25.79 -2.77 -64.72
N GLU A 209 24.61 -2.15 -64.92
CA GLU A 209 23.71 -2.10 -66.12
C GLU A 209 22.96 -3.33 -66.74
N ASP A 210 21.63 -3.18 -66.70
CA ASP A 210 20.60 -3.19 -67.78
C ASP A 210 19.91 -4.46 -68.34
N ALA A 211 18.59 -4.53 -68.02
CA ALA A 211 17.40 -4.74 -68.88
C ALA A 211 17.02 -6.13 -69.48
N PRO A 212 15.74 -6.40 -69.90
CA PRO A 212 14.46 -5.66 -69.70
C PRO A 212 13.20 -6.49 -69.30
N ALA A 213 12.26 -5.78 -68.66
CA ALA A 213 10.80 -5.57 -68.91
C ALA A 213 9.76 -6.67 -69.29
N HIS A 214 8.60 -6.56 -68.60
CA HIS A 214 7.15 -6.58 -69.00
C HIS A 214 6.31 -7.51 -68.10
N GLY A 215 5.15 -7.13 -67.54
CA GLY A 215 4.30 -5.93 -67.61
C GLY A 215 2.93 -6.18 -66.95
N GLY A 216 2.16 -5.10 -66.69
CA GLY A 216 0.71 -5.12 -66.38
C GLY A 216 0.34 -4.72 -64.93
N ASP A 217 0.27 -3.44 -64.59
CA ASP A 217 -0.94 -2.56 -64.56
C ASP A 217 -2.17 -3.10 -63.80
N ASN A 218 -2.60 -2.42 -62.73
CA ASN A 218 -3.62 -1.37 -62.85
C ASN A 218 -3.78 -0.53 -61.57
N THR A 219 -4.12 0.73 -61.79
CA THR A 219 -4.11 1.92 -60.91
C THR A 219 -5.46 2.26 -60.28
N GLY A 220 -5.47 3.16 -59.28
CA GLY A 220 -6.61 4.05 -58.97
C GLY A 220 -6.78 4.34 -57.47
N SER A 221 -5.97 5.24 -56.88
CA SER A 221 -6.25 6.67 -56.66
C SER A 221 -7.13 7.00 -55.45
N ALA A 222 -6.54 7.82 -54.58
CA ALA A 222 -7.10 8.45 -53.38
C ALA A 222 -8.09 9.59 -53.70
N ALA A 223 -9.00 9.90 -52.76
CA ALA A 223 -9.08 11.14 -51.96
C ALA A 223 -10.48 11.24 -51.26
N PRO A 224 -10.78 12.22 -50.39
CA PRO A 224 -11.33 11.98 -49.05
C PRO A 224 -12.81 12.36 -48.92
N VAL A 225 -13.49 11.97 -47.83
CA VAL A 225 -14.83 12.47 -47.48
C VAL A 225 -14.86 13.08 -46.10
N SER A 226 -15.27 14.35 -46.06
CA SER A 226 -15.58 15.15 -44.89
C SER A 226 -16.89 14.73 -44.20
N ALA A 227 -16.90 14.97 -42.89
CA ALA A 227 -18.01 15.41 -42.04
C ALA A 227 -19.46 15.10 -42.47
N SER A 228 -20.13 14.29 -41.65
CA SER A 228 -21.57 14.38 -41.43
C SER A 228 -21.87 14.39 -39.94
N THR A 229 -22.34 15.54 -39.49
CA THR A 229 -23.09 15.78 -38.26
C THR A 229 -24.34 14.90 -38.23
N ALA A 230 -24.47 14.08 -37.20
CA ALA A 230 -25.75 13.50 -36.79
C ALA A 230 -25.81 13.59 -35.27
N GLY A 231 -26.78 14.38 -34.79
CA GLY A 231 -27.01 14.60 -33.38
C GLY A 231 -27.39 13.31 -32.68
N THR A 232 -26.68 13.02 -31.60
CA THR A 232 -27.15 12.15 -30.54
C THR A 232 -27.16 12.99 -29.28
N SER A 233 -28.38 13.27 -28.80
CA SER A 233 -28.64 13.85 -27.50
C SER A 233 -27.67 13.28 -26.47
N ALA A 234 -26.93 14.16 -25.81
CA ALA A 234 -26.25 13.84 -24.57
C ALA A 234 -27.32 13.41 -23.56
N VAL A 235 -27.57 12.11 -23.48
CA VAL A 235 -28.13 11.51 -22.27
C VAL A 235 -27.01 11.69 -21.25
N ARG A 236 -27.15 12.73 -20.44
CA ARG A 236 -26.39 12.92 -19.21
C ARG A 236 -26.73 11.71 -18.35
N VAL A 237 -25.92 10.65 -18.44
CA VAL A 237 -25.96 9.58 -17.45
C VAL A 237 -25.44 10.23 -16.19
N GLN A 238 -26.39 10.66 -15.36
CA GLN A 238 -26.13 11.09 -14.01
C GLN A 238 -25.70 9.81 -13.29
N LEU A 239 -24.38 9.58 -13.19
CA LEU A 239 -23.88 8.53 -12.32
C LEU A 239 -24.36 8.88 -10.90
N PRO A 240 -25.17 8.03 -10.23
CA PRO A 240 -25.40 8.21 -8.82
C PRO A 240 -24.05 8.09 -8.11
N ALA A 241 -23.83 8.95 -7.11
CA ALA A 241 -22.62 9.03 -6.28
C ALA A 241 -22.40 7.80 -5.37
N ASN A 242 -22.76 6.61 -5.84
CA ASN A 242 -22.52 5.32 -5.21
C ASN A 242 -21.93 4.39 -6.26
N ILE A 243 -20.61 4.42 -6.41
CA ILE A 243 -19.89 3.21 -6.79
C ILE A 243 -20.05 2.30 -5.57
N SER A 244 -21.07 1.45 -5.55
CA SER A 244 -21.19 0.39 -4.55
C SER A 244 -19.95 -0.48 -4.68
N ASN A 245 -19.03 -0.35 -3.73
CA ASN A 245 -17.99 -1.34 -3.51
C ASN A 245 -18.68 -2.69 -3.28
N ASP A 246 -18.18 -3.77 -3.89
CA ASP A 246 -18.70 -5.13 -3.63
C ASP A 246 -18.72 -5.45 -2.12
N SER A 247 -17.80 -4.86 -1.34
CA SER A 247 -17.78 -4.96 0.12
C SER A 247 -19.02 -4.36 0.80
N ASP A 248 -19.53 -3.20 0.35
CA ASP A 248 -20.70 -2.56 0.94
C ASP A 248 -21.97 -3.36 0.63
N ALA A 249 -22.06 -3.95 -0.57
CA ALA A 249 -23.17 -4.82 -0.95
C ALA A 249 -23.19 -6.11 -0.13
N VAL A 250 -22.02 -6.73 0.10
CA VAL A 250 -21.88 -7.93 0.93
C VAL A 250 -22.21 -7.64 2.40
N GLU A 251 -21.73 -6.52 2.94
CA GLU A 251 -22.06 -6.10 4.30
C GLU A 251 -23.56 -5.86 4.49
N GLN A 252 -24.19 -5.20 3.53
CA GLN A 252 -25.63 -4.95 3.55
C GLN A 252 -26.43 -6.26 3.48
N ALA A 253 -26.01 -7.21 2.64
CA ALA A 253 -26.65 -8.53 2.55
C ALA A 253 -26.52 -9.32 3.86
N ILE A 254 -25.33 -9.31 4.49
CA ILE A 254 -25.11 -9.95 5.79
C ILE A 254 -25.94 -9.27 6.89
N TRP A 255 -26.06 -7.95 6.86
CA TRP A 255 -26.90 -7.21 7.79
C TRP A 255 -28.39 -7.57 7.66
N GLU A 256 -28.90 -7.67 6.43
CA GLU A 256 -30.29 -8.07 6.17
C GLU A 256 -30.57 -9.50 6.62
N ASP A 257 -29.66 -10.43 6.34
CA ASP A 257 -29.74 -11.82 6.81
C ASP A 257 -29.70 -11.91 8.35
N ALA A 258 -28.86 -11.10 9.00
CA ALA A 258 -28.81 -11.01 10.47
C ALA A 258 -30.14 -10.47 11.05
N LEU A 259 -30.74 -9.47 10.41
CA LEU A 259 -32.05 -8.95 10.82
C LEU A 259 -33.17 -9.98 10.64
N GLN A 260 -33.15 -10.74 9.55
CA GLN A 260 -34.10 -11.83 9.34
C GLN A 260 -33.93 -12.92 10.40
N THR A 261 -32.68 -13.33 10.67
CA THR A 261 -32.34 -14.32 11.69
C THR A 261 -32.75 -13.86 13.09
N LEU A 262 -32.65 -12.58 13.40
CA LEU A 262 -33.09 -12.02 14.68
C LEU A 262 -34.59 -12.26 14.90
N ASN A 263 -35.40 -12.10 13.85
CA ASN A 263 -36.85 -12.29 13.92
C ASN A 263 -37.27 -13.77 13.95
N THR A 264 -36.53 -14.66 13.27
CA THR A 264 -36.91 -16.08 13.15
C THR A 264 -36.29 -16.97 14.22
N SER A 265 -35.01 -16.73 14.55
CA SER A 265 -34.17 -17.68 15.28
C SER A 265 -33.50 -17.07 16.52
N GLY A 266 -33.75 -15.78 16.78
CA GLY A 266 -33.36 -15.09 18.00
C GLY A 266 -31.96 -14.45 17.97
N LEU A 267 -31.69 -13.64 18.99
CA LEU A 267 -30.52 -12.76 19.08
C LEU A 267 -29.18 -13.51 19.00
N ASN A 268 -29.05 -14.65 19.68
CA ASN A 268 -27.79 -15.40 19.72
C ASN A 268 -27.36 -15.88 18.34
N GLN A 269 -28.30 -16.39 17.52
CA GLN A 269 -27.98 -16.87 16.18
C GLN A 269 -27.64 -15.71 15.23
N ALA A 270 -28.35 -14.59 15.36
CA ALA A 270 -28.10 -13.40 14.57
C ALA A 270 -26.74 -12.75 14.89
N LEU A 271 -26.37 -12.67 16.18
CA LEU A 271 -25.04 -12.20 16.60
C LEU A 271 -23.94 -13.17 16.18
N ALA A 272 -24.16 -14.48 16.27
CA ALA A 272 -23.18 -15.49 15.85
C ALA A 272 -22.84 -15.38 14.35
N LYS A 273 -23.83 -15.09 13.49
CA LYS A 273 -23.60 -14.83 12.06
C LYS A 273 -22.66 -13.64 11.84
N LEU A 274 -22.95 -12.51 12.50
CA LEU A 274 -22.11 -11.31 12.39
C LEU A 274 -20.72 -11.51 13.00
N LEU A 275 -20.61 -12.27 14.09
CA LEU A 275 -19.33 -12.62 14.71
C LEU A 275 -18.48 -13.50 13.78
N ASN A 276 -19.10 -14.50 13.14
CA ASN A 276 -18.41 -15.35 12.16
C ASN A 276 -17.93 -14.55 10.95
N ALA A 277 -18.75 -13.60 10.45
CA ALA A 277 -18.36 -12.68 9.40
C ALA A 277 -17.18 -11.78 9.85
N SER A 278 -17.22 -11.27 11.08
CA SER A 278 -16.14 -10.49 11.67
C SER A 278 -14.82 -11.28 11.79
N CYS A 279 -14.87 -12.56 12.19
CA CYS A 279 -13.69 -13.41 12.29
C CYS A 279 -13.13 -13.83 10.93
N SER A 280 -13.98 -13.87 9.90
CA SER A 280 -13.60 -14.26 8.54
C SER A 280 -13.30 -13.06 7.64
N ALA A 281 -13.30 -11.85 8.20
CA ALA A 281 -13.07 -10.62 7.45
C ALA A 281 -11.65 -10.56 6.89
N ALA A 282 -11.51 -10.12 5.64
CA ALA A 282 -10.20 -10.08 4.95
C ALA A 282 -9.31 -8.92 5.41
N SER A 283 -9.85 -7.95 6.15
CA SER A 283 -9.12 -6.79 6.66
C SER A 283 -9.64 -6.32 8.02
N ILE A 284 -8.78 -5.62 8.77
CA ILE A 284 -9.13 -4.99 10.05
C ILE A 284 -10.26 -3.97 9.87
N ARG A 285 -10.26 -3.24 8.75
CA ARG A 285 -11.32 -2.28 8.41
C ARG A 285 -12.68 -2.98 8.30
N GLN A 286 -12.74 -4.06 7.52
CA GLN A 286 -13.95 -4.85 7.34
C GLN A 286 -14.39 -5.54 8.65
N GLN A 287 -13.42 -6.04 9.44
CA GLN A 287 -13.67 -6.57 10.77
C GLN A 287 -14.35 -5.52 11.68
N ASN A 288 -13.84 -4.28 11.70
CA ASN A 288 -14.42 -3.21 12.51
C ASN A 288 -15.82 -2.78 12.03
N ARG A 289 -16.09 -2.87 10.72
CA ARG A 289 -17.44 -2.64 10.17
C ARG A 289 -18.43 -3.71 10.65
N TYR A 290 -18.05 -4.99 10.65
CA TYR A 290 -18.87 -6.04 11.24
C TYR A 290 -19.05 -5.87 12.75
N ARG A 291 -18.02 -5.45 13.49
CA ARG A 291 -18.14 -5.14 14.93
C ARG A 291 -19.16 -4.03 15.21
N LEU A 292 -19.21 -3.00 14.37
CA LEU A 292 -20.25 -1.98 14.45
C LEU A 292 -21.65 -2.57 14.20
N LEU A 293 -21.80 -3.45 13.19
CA LEU A 293 -23.08 -4.13 12.93
C LEU A 293 -23.52 -5.00 14.11
N ILE A 294 -22.58 -5.71 14.78
CA ILE A 294 -22.85 -6.48 16.00
C ILE A 294 -23.44 -5.58 17.09
N ALA A 295 -22.80 -4.45 17.36
CA ALA A 295 -23.27 -3.50 18.37
C ALA A 295 -24.64 -2.90 18.01
N ARG A 296 -24.87 -2.54 16.75
CA ARG A 296 -26.16 -2.04 16.27
C ARG A 296 -27.27 -3.09 16.40
N LEU A 297 -26.98 -4.36 16.13
CA LEU A 297 -27.93 -5.44 16.31
C LEU A 297 -28.30 -5.62 17.78
N ALA A 298 -27.32 -5.57 18.67
CA ALA A 298 -27.52 -5.65 20.12
C ALA A 298 -28.38 -4.47 20.64
N LEU A 299 -28.12 -3.24 20.18
CA LEU A 299 -28.95 -2.07 20.49
C LEU A 299 -30.40 -2.25 19.98
N LYS A 300 -30.58 -2.74 18.74
CA LYS A 300 -31.91 -2.99 18.17
C LYS A 300 -32.69 -4.06 18.96
N ALA A 301 -31.99 -5.01 19.56
CA ALA A 301 -32.54 -6.03 20.46
C ALA A 301 -32.71 -5.57 21.92
N ARG A 302 -32.53 -4.27 22.20
CA ARG A 302 -32.58 -3.66 23.55
C ARG A 302 -31.61 -4.29 24.55
N ARG A 303 -30.40 -4.65 24.07
CA ARG A 303 -29.29 -5.18 24.87
C ARG A 303 -28.07 -4.25 24.82
N PRO A 304 -28.17 -3.04 25.41
CA PRO A 304 -27.05 -2.09 25.45
C PRO A 304 -25.86 -2.61 26.24
N ASP A 305 -26.09 -3.54 27.18
CA ASP A 305 -25.07 -4.25 27.95
C ASP A 305 -24.10 -5.05 27.07
N LEU A 306 -24.59 -5.64 25.98
CA LEU A 306 -23.76 -6.38 25.02
C LEU A 306 -23.09 -5.45 24.00
N ALA A 307 -23.74 -4.34 23.66
CA ALA A 307 -23.22 -3.38 22.69
C ALA A 307 -22.07 -2.53 23.25
N ARG A 308 -22.17 -2.13 24.53
CA ARG A 308 -21.25 -1.17 25.15
C ARG A 308 -19.77 -1.56 25.06
N PRO A 309 -19.33 -2.79 25.43
CA PRO A 309 -17.92 -3.16 25.35
C PRO A 309 -17.37 -3.15 23.92
N VAL A 310 -18.22 -3.52 22.95
CA VAL A 310 -17.84 -3.54 21.53
C VAL A 310 -17.63 -2.12 21.01
N ILE A 311 -18.56 -1.21 21.34
CA ILE A 311 -18.49 0.20 20.94
C ILE A 311 -17.38 0.94 21.66
N GLU A 312 -17.16 0.71 22.96
CA GLU A 312 -16.04 1.32 23.70
C GLU A 312 -14.71 0.92 23.08
N GLY A 313 -14.56 -0.35 22.66
CA GLY A 313 -13.37 -0.80 21.93
C GLY A 313 -13.20 -0.12 20.56
N LEU A 314 -14.29 0.10 19.81
CA LEU A 314 -14.24 0.83 18.53
C LEU A 314 -13.95 2.32 18.73
N HIS A 315 -14.54 2.95 19.74
CA HIS A 315 -14.29 4.34 20.10
C HIS A 315 -12.84 4.55 20.54
N ALA A 316 -12.29 3.66 21.38
CA ALA A 316 -10.89 3.70 21.77
C ALA A 316 -9.95 3.59 20.56
N LEU A 317 -10.30 2.75 19.58
CA LEU A 317 -9.53 2.61 18.34
C LEU A 317 -9.55 3.91 17.50
N ILE A 318 -10.70 4.59 17.41
CA ILE A 318 -10.81 5.89 16.74
C ILE A 318 -9.82 6.90 17.33
N GLU A 319 -9.76 6.98 18.67
CA GLU A 319 -8.84 7.89 19.37
C GLU A 319 -7.38 7.48 19.18
N GLN A 320 -7.05 6.19 19.36
CA GLN A 320 -5.67 5.70 19.32
C GLN A 320 -5.02 5.83 17.95
N LEU A 321 -5.79 5.57 16.89
CA LEU A 321 -5.29 5.61 15.50
C LEU A 321 -5.67 6.91 14.78
N ASN A 322 -6.29 7.86 15.48
CA ASN A 322 -6.76 9.12 14.95
C ASN A 322 -7.57 8.95 13.64
N LEU A 323 -8.50 7.98 13.65
CA LEU A 323 -9.25 7.57 12.45
C LEU A 323 -10.10 8.70 11.88
N GLU A 324 -10.35 9.76 12.64
CA GLU A 324 -11.07 10.95 12.17
C GLU A 324 -10.46 11.65 10.96
N GLN A 325 -9.18 11.43 10.68
CA GLN A 325 -8.49 12.01 9.52
C GLN A 325 -8.69 11.21 8.22
N TRP A 326 -8.99 9.91 8.31
CA TRP A 326 -8.88 8.99 7.16
C TRP A 326 -10.09 8.08 6.97
N GLU A 327 -10.96 7.95 7.98
CA GLU A 327 -12.19 7.16 7.88
C GLU A 327 -13.41 7.98 7.49
N SER A 328 -14.44 7.28 7.01
CA SER A 328 -15.69 7.90 6.62
C SER A 328 -16.33 8.66 7.80
N PRO A 329 -16.65 9.97 7.66
CA PRO A 329 -17.32 10.74 8.70
C PRO A 329 -18.66 10.11 9.11
N ILE A 330 -19.35 9.49 8.15
CA ILE A 330 -20.63 8.80 8.38
C ILE A 330 -20.43 7.60 9.29
N TRP A 331 -19.40 6.78 9.03
CA TRP A 331 -19.11 5.59 9.84
C TRP A 331 -18.70 5.97 11.28
N ILE A 332 -17.87 7.00 11.44
CA ILE A 332 -17.50 7.54 12.75
C ILE A 332 -18.75 8.04 13.49
N ALA A 333 -19.62 8.79 12.81
CA ALA A 333 -20.88 9.23 13.39
C ALA A 333 -21.78 8.05 13.78
N GLU A 334 -21.76 6.92 13.07
CA GLU A 334 -22.48 5.71 13.49
C GLU A 334 -21.95 5.09 14.78
N ILE A 335 -20.63 5.09 14.99
CA ILE A 335 -20.04 4.60 16.24
C ILE A 335 -20.38 5.53 17.39
N LEU A 336 -20.23 6.85 17.20
CA LEU A 336 -20.57 7.84 18.22
C LEU A 336 -22.05 7.79 18.58
N ASP A 337 -22.93 7.63 17.58
CA ASP A 337 -24.38 7.45 17.73
C ASP A 337 -24.73 6.18 18.51
N ALA A 338 -24.11 5.05 18.19
CA ALA A 338 -24.26 3.81 18.95
C ALA A 338 -23.73 3.95 20.38
N TYR A 339 -22.63 4.69 20.58
CA TYR A 339 -22.07 4.93 21.90
C TYR A 339 -22.99 5.79 22.75
N TYR A 340 -23.54 6.85 22.16
CA TYR A 340 -24.53 7.70 22.79
C TYR A 340 -25.73 6.86 23.28
N GLN A 341 -26.30 6.01 22.43
CA GLN A 341 -27.41 5.12 22.80
C GLN A 341 -27.06 4.15 23.94
N CYS A 342 -25.82 3.64 23.98
CA CYS A 342 -25.36 2.80 25.10
C CYS A 342 -25.30 3.58 26.42
N LEU A 343 -24.84 4.84 26.39
CA LEU A 343 -24.67 5.69 27.58
C LEU A 343 -25.96 6.36 28.05
N THR A 344 -26.98 6.45 27.18
CA THR A 344 -28.30 6.99 27.54
C THR A 344 -29.37 5.92 27.71
N ALA A 345 -28.98 4.64 27.75
CA ALA A 345 -29.91 3.54 27.95
C ALA A 345 -30.56 3.56 29.35
N ASP A 346 -31.71 2.89 29.47
CA ASP A 346 -32.43 2.74 30.74
C ASP A 346 -31.52 2.11 31.81
N GLY A 347 -31.28 2.85 32.90
CA GLY A 347 -30.38 2.43 33.98
C GLY A 347 -28.94 2.93 33.89
N ALA A 348 -28.61 3.79 32.91
CA ALA A 348 -27.30 4.43 32.83
C ALA A 348 -27.06 5.45 33.96
N SER A 349 -25.80 5.54 34.40
CA SER A 349 -25.34 6.49 35.42
C SER A 349 -25.51 7.94 34.94
N ASP A 350 -25.70 8.87 35.87
CA ASP A 350 -25.73 10.30 35.55
C ASP A 350 -24.40 10.78 34.94
N ASP A 351 -23.28 10.14 35.28
CA ASP A 351 -21.98 10.41 34.67
C ASP A 351 -21.91 9.94 33.20
N ASP A 352 -22.51 8.80 32.88
CA ASP A 352 -22.57 8.27 31.51
C ASP A 352 -23.41 9.21 30.63
N LYS A 353 -24.57 9.67 31.14
CA LYS A 353 -25.42 10.65 30.45
C LYS A 353 -24.71 11.98 30.25
N ARG A 354 -24.01 12.47 31.28
CA ARG A 354 -23.21 13.69 31.19
C ARG A 354 -22.15 13.57 30.10
N LYS A 355 -21.40 12.45 30.05
CA LYS A 355 -20.41 12.18 29.00
C LYS A 355 -21.04 12.17 27.61
N ALA A 356 -22.19 11.50 27.47
CA ALA A 356 -22.92 11.44 26.20
C ALA A 356 -23.28 12.85 25.69
N ASP A 357 -23.80 13.71 26.56
CA ASP A 357 -24.24 15.06 26.19
C ASP A 357 -23.09 16.05 26.00
N THR A 358 -22.03 15.98 26.82
CA THR A 358 -20.93 16.96 26.76
C THR A 358 -19.85 16.61 25.74
N GLU A 359 -19.56 15.32 25.54
CA GLU A 359 -18.43 14.89 24.70
C GLU A 359 -18.89 14.29 23.37
N LEU A 360 -19.89 13.41 23.38
CA LEU A 360 -20.29 12.66 22.18
C LEU A 360 -21.24 13.47 21.28
N LEU A 361 -22.27 14.09 21.84
CA LEU A 361 -23.29 14.81 21.06
C LEU A 361 -22.71 15.96 20.20
N PRO A 362 -21.78 16.80 20.70
CA PRO A 362 -21.13 17.81 19.85
C PRO A 362 -20.33 17.18 18.71
N ARG A 363 -19.63 16.07 18.97
CA ARG A 363 -18.85 15.36 17.94
C ARG A 363 -19.75 14.73 16.88
N ILE A 364 -20.89 14.15 17.28
CA ILE A 364 -21.91 13.68 16.33
C ILE A 364 -22.40 14.85 15.46
N CYS A 365 -22.66 16.03 16.05
CA CYS A 365 -23.08 17.21 15.28
C CYS A 365 -22.04 17.64 14.24
N THR A 366 -20.75 17.55 14.56
CA THR A 366 -19.66 17.92 13.63
C THR A 366 -19.51 16.90 12.49
N LYS A 367 -19.75 15.61 12.75
CA LYS A 367 -19.54 14.54 11.76
C LYS A 367 -20.80 14.23 10.92
N ASP A 368 -21.98 14.21 11.54
CA ASP A 368 -23.28 13.98 10.89
C ASP A 368 -24.42 14.63 11.69
N VAL A 369 -24.83 15.82 11.25
CA VAL A 369 -25.94 16.58 11.84
C VAL A 369 -27.26 15.79 11.78
N THR A 370 -27.47 14.93 10.78
CA THR A 370 -28.74 14.21 10.61
C THR A 370 -29.01 13.19 11.72
N LYS A 371 -27.95 12.64 12.31
CA LYS A 371 -28.04 11.77 13.48
C LYS A 371 -28.28 12.55 14.76
N ALA A 372 -27.60 13.69 14.92
CA ALA A 372 -27.72 14.53 16.12
C ALA A 372 -29.15 15.06 16.36
N ILE A 373 -29.95 15.26 15.30
CA ILE A 373 -31.33 15.71 15.39
C ILE A 373 -32.19 14.76 16.24
N ARG A 374 -31.85 13.48 16.32
CA ARG A 374 -32.62 12.47 17.08
C ARG A 374 -32.54 12.64 18.59
N TYR A 375 -31.61 13.45 19.07
CA TYR A 375 -31.31 13.65 20.49
C TYR A 375 -31.59 15.07 20.98
N LYS A 376 -32.19 15.91 20.14
CA LYS A 376 -32.58 17.29 20.46
C LYS A 376 -34.08 17.45 20.69
#